data_AF-C2EIV5-F1
#
_entry.id   AF-C2EIV5-F1
#
_cell.length_a   1.000
_cell.length_b   1.000
_cell.length_c   1.000
_cell.angle_alpha   90.00
_cell.angle_beta   90.00
_cell.angle_gamma   90.00
#
_symmetry.space_group_name_H-M   'P 1'
#
loop_
_entity.id
_entity.type
_entity.pdbx_description
1 polymer ?
#
loop_
_entity_poly.entity_id
_entity_poly.type
_entity_poly.pdbx_seq_one_letter_code
_entity_poly.pdbx_strand_id
1 'polypeptide(L)'
;MNNLAMLLNNFRYKMIGTFVGADNEPNIQKSTGKVFYHPVALFKDICLEDGTPVIDKYWFNYVTGLRRLGKLEPGTRLSFFVYCERNRVIVELNKDEFGLMDSLSVPTNFERIDGSVGEPVPVEERPMSGYIFVKNKQKNTVFDERQQWYVDQYMEWKHQNPRQAEEDLENFEVVKSEKLSRRSKERFIVVSKVTGEILDTGDDRKGYTSVASAYAGFDYKMKYLNPRIRYRRRCAKRFLLQHGDFDKKLMDIFDEIDNKGSWEGFMIFDEKIVEYLLNDEGYNDLEFKAKDLYEAWNTL
;
A
#
# COMPACT_ATOMS: atom_id res chain seq x y z
N MET A 1 0.97 -33.36 7.92
CA MET A 1 1.93 -34.36 8.45
C MET A 1 3.29 -33.67 8.47
N ASN A 2 3.88 -33.47 9.65
CA ASN A 2 5.15 -32.76 9.82
C ASN A 2 6.24 -33.77 10.20
N ASN A 3 7.28 -33.85 9.37
CA ASN A 3 8.34 -34.86 9.40
C ASN A 3 9.69 -34.27 9.84
N LEU A 4 9.69 -33.11 10.50
CA LEU A 4 10.87 -32.35 10.93
C LEU A 4 11.92 -33.18 11.70
N ALA A 5 11.49 -34.20 12.44
CA ALA A 5 12.38 -35.11 13.18
C ALA A 5 13.36 -35.91 12.30
N MET A 6 13.11 -36.00 10.97
CA MET A 6 14.04 -36.67 10.04
C MET A 6 15.24 -35.80 9.65
N LEU A 7 15.21 -34.50 9.94
CA LEU A 7 16.27 -33.57 9.57
C LEU A 7 17.45 -33.69 10.55
N LEU A 8 18.65 -33.81 10.01
CA LEU A 8 19.90 -33.82 10.75
C LEU A 8 20.22 -32.41 11.25
N ASN A 9 20.55 -32.32 12.53
CA ASN A 9 21.04 -31.10 13.15
C ASN A 9 22.33 -30.61 12.48
N ASN A 10 22.48 -29.30 12.41
CA ASN A 10 23.57 -28.59 11.72
C ASN A 10 23.69 -28.87 10.23
N PHE A 11 22.62 -29.35 9.61
CA PHE A 11 22.63 -29.59 8.17
C PHE A 11 21.80 -28.52 7.47
N ARG A 12 22.30 -28.13 6.29
CA ARG A 12 21.61 -27.20 5.39
C ARG A 12 20.83 -28.01 4.38
N TYR A 13 19.51 -27.83 4.36
CA TYR A 13 18.61 -28.52 3.45
C TYR A 13 18.15 -27.57 2.35
N LYS A 14 18.17 -28.06 1.10
CA LYS A 14 17.42 -27.45 0.02
C LYS A 14 16.01 -28.02 0.06
N MET A 15 15.03 -27.15 0.21
CA MET A 15 13.62 -27.48 0.28
C MET A 15 12.89 -26.86 -0.90
N ILE A 16 11.74 -27.43 -1.21
CA ILE A 16 10.79 -26.94 -2.19
C ILE A 16 9.48 -26.69 -1.46
N GLY A 17 8.83 -25.56 -1.71
CA GLY A 17 7.52 -25.25 -1.16
C GLY A 17 6.65 -24.48 -2.14
N THR A 18 5.35 -24.50 -1.91
CA THR A 18 4.35 -23.80 -2.72
C THR A 18 3.86 -22.56 -1.98
N PHE A 19 4.03 -21.38 -2.58
CA PHE A 19 3.53 -20.13 -2.03
C PHE A 19 2.01 -20.12 -2.02
N VAL A 20 1.41 -19.76 -0.89
CA VAL A 20 -0.04 -19.65 -0.70
C VAL A 20 -0.48 -18.19 -0.69
N GLY A 21 0.24 -17.35 0.03
CA GLY A 21 -0.13 -15.96 0.25
C GLY A 21 0.85 -15.26 1.18
N ALA A 22 0.59 -13.98 1.44
CA ALA A 22 1.37 -13.16 2.35
C ALA A 22 0.45 -12.35 3.23
N ASP A 23 0.91 -12.00 4.43
CA ASP A 23 0.18 -11.17 5.37
C ASP A 23 1.15 -10.29 6.17
N ASN A 24 0.61 -9.45 7.05
CA ASN A 24 1.38 -8.61 7.96
C ASN A 24 1.16 -9.06 9.41
N GLU A 25 2.24 -9.44 10.09
CA GLU A 25 2.20 -9.80 11.51
C GLU A 25 2.46 -8.57 12.39
N PRO A 26 1.60 -8.27 13.37
CA PRO A 26 1.83 -7.17 14.30
C PRO A 26 2.85 -7.55 15.36
N ASN A 27 3.87 -6.72 15.52
CA ASN A 27 4.90 -6.82 16.55
C ASN A 27 4.80 -5.63 17.50
N ILE A 28 4.71 -5.90 18.80
CA ILE A 28 4.58 -4.87 19.83
C ILE A 28 5.94 -4.61 20.45
N GLN A 29 6.47 -3.41 20.25
CA GLN A 29 7.69 -2.98 20.91
C GLN A 29 7.43 -2.80 22.42
N LYS A 30 7.95 -3.73 23.22
CA LYS A 30 7.72 -3.82 24.67
C LYS A 30 8.01 -2.52 25.43
N SER A 31 8.99 -1.73 25.00
CA SER A 31 9.39 -0.48 25.68
C SER A 31 8.46 0.71 25.44
N THR A 32 7.77 0.75 24.30
CA THR A 32 6.97 1.91 23.88
C THR A 32 5.49 1.58 23.67
N GLY A 33 5.13 0.29 23.63
CA GLY A 33 3.81 -0.18 23.23
C GLY A 33 3.50 0.04 21.73
N LYS A 34 4.47 0.56 20.95
CA LYS A 34 4.27 0.80 19.52
C LYS A 34 4.13 -0.52 18.77
N VAL A 35 3.14 -0.58 17.90
CA VAL A 35 2.88 -1.73 17.03
C VAL A 35 3.53 -1.47 15.68
N PHE A 36 4.32 -2.42 15.20
CA PHE A 36 4.94 -2.44 13.88
C PHE A 36 4.44 -3.65 13.11
N TYR A 37 4.27 -3.52 11.81
CA TYR A 37 3.84 -4.62 10.96
C TYR A 37 5.02 -5.14 10.14
N HIS A 38 5.23 -6.45 10.21
CA HIS A 38 6.28 -7.13 9.47
C HIS A 38 5.66 -8.11 8.47
N PRO A 39 6.15 -8.13 7.21
CA PRO A 39 5.55 -8.96 6.19
C PRO A 39 5.95 -10.43 6.40
N VAL A 40 4.99 -11.33 6.31
CA VAL A 40 5.15 -12.78 6.43
C VAL A 40 4.58 -13.50 5.20
N ALA A 41 5.15 -14.64 4.86
CA ALA A 41 4.72 -15.46 3.72
C ALA A 41 4.30 -16.85 4.19
N LEU A 42 3.17 -17.33 3.67
CA LEU A 42 2.68 -18.68 3.90
C LEU A 42 3.08 -19.58 2.75
N PHE A 43 3.75 -20.68 3.09
CA PHE A 43 4.06 -21.77 2.19
C PHE A 43 3.32 -23.04 2.63
N LYS A 44 3.09 -23.92 1.67
CA LYS A 44 2.56 -25.25 1.90
C LYS A 44 3.32 -26.31 1.11
N ASP A 45 3.03 -27.57 1.37
CA ASP A 45 3.56 -28.72 0.63
C ASP A 45 5.10 -28.70 0.61
N ILE A 46 5.73 -28.40 1.75
CA ILE A 46 7.18 -28.24 1.85
C ILE A 46 7.83 -29.62 1.89
N CYS A 47 8.71 -29.89 0.92
CA CYS A 47 9.43 -31.14 0.78
C CYS A 47 10.94 -30.93 0.58
N LEU A 48 11.72 -31.98 0.79
CA LEU A 48 13.11 -32.04 0.34
C LEU A 48 13.17 -32.12 -1.20
N GLU A 49 14.35 -31.89 -1.76
CA GLU A 49 14.57 -31.93 -3.22
C GLU A 49 14.20 -33.29 -3.86
N ASP A 50 14.29 -34.38 -3.10
CA ASP A 50 13.86 -35.72 -3.53
C ASP A 50 12.35 -35.96 -3.44
N GLY A 51 11.58 -34.96 -3.01
CA GLY A 51 10.13 -35.02 -2.86
C GLY A 51 9.64 -35.51 -1.50
N THR A 52 10.54 -35.83 -0.55
CA THR A 52 10.16 -36.26 0.79
C THR A 52 9.41 -35.14 1.54
N PRO A 53 8.15 -35.33 1.95
CA PRO A 53 7.38 -34.30 2.66
C PRO A 53 8.00 -33.99 4.02
N VAL A 54 8.14 -32.70 4.34
CA VAL A 54 8.72 -32.20 5.60
C VAL A 54 7.69 -31.42 6.40
N ILE A 55 7.03 -30.42 5.81
CA ILE A 55 6.09 -29.54 6.50
C ILE A 55 4.86 -29.29 5.63
N ASP A 56 3.66 -29.42 6.21
CA ASP A 56 2.41 -29.17 5.48
C ASP A 56 2.18 -27.67 5.21
N LYS A 57 2.34 -26.82 6.23
CA LYS A 57 2.20 -25.36 6.11
C LYS A 57 3.21 -24.66 6.98
N TYR A 58 3.80 -23.57 6.50
CA TYR A 58 4.78 -22.81 7.28
C TYR A 58 4.70 -21.32 6.97
N TRP A 59 4.61 -20.53 8.02
CA TRP A 59 4.79 -19.08 7.96
C TRP A 59 6.24 -18.75 8.26
N PHE A 60 6.84 -17.90 7.44
CA PHE A 60 8.12 -17.29 7.75
C PHE A 60 8.17 -15.85 7.28
N ASN A 61 9.13 -15.10 7.82
CA ASN A 61 9.36 -13.71 7.43
C ASN A 61 9.50 -13.58 5.93
N TYR A 62 8.81 -12.60 5.34
CA TYR A 62 8.93 -12.27 3.93
C TYR A 62 10.26 -11.54 3.70
N VAL A 63 11.35 -12.31 3.65
CA VAL A 63 12.73 -11.80 3.60
C VAL A 63 13.07 -11.15 2.26
N THR A 64 14.12 -10.33 2.25
CA THR A 64 14.65 -9.64 1.06
C THR A 64 14.89 -10.59 -0.13
N GLY A 65 15.38 -11.80 0.13
CA GLY A 65 15.58 -12.82 -0.92
C GLY A 65 14.29 -13.21 -1.63
N LEU A 66 13.18 -13.30 -0.88
CA LEU A 66 11.86 -13.59 -1.43
C LEU A 66 11.30 -12.39 -2.20
N ARG A 67 11.46 -11.17 -1.68
CA ARG A 67 11.01 -9.92 -2.34
C ARG A 67 11.68 -9.69 -3.70
N ARG A 68 12.96 -10.06 -3.82
CA ARG A 68 13.73 -9.96 -5.07
C ARG A 68 13.22 -10.88 -6.18
N LEU A 69 12.40 -11.89 -5.87
CA LEU A 69 11.77 -12.74 -6.88
C LEU A 69 10.56 -12.10 -7.56
N GLY A 70 10.19 -10.89 -7.15
CA GLY A 70 9.01 -10.20 -7.66
C GLY A 70 7.70 -10.79 -7.14
N LYS A 71 6.60 -10.40 -7.77
CA LYS A 71 5.23 -10.77 -7.42
C LYS A 71 5.03 -12.28 -7.46
N LEU A 72 4.65 -12.85 -6.32
CA LEU A 72 4.29 -14.26 -6.18
C LEU A 72 2.77 -14.44 -6.26
N GLU A 73 2.34 -15.34 -7.13
CA GLU A 73 0.94 -15.78 -7.20
C GLU A 73 0.74 -17.06 -6.39
N PRO A 74 -0.43 -17.28 -5.76
CA PRO A 74 -0.75 -18.54 -5.12
C PRO A 74 -0.51 -19.72 -6.06
N GLY A 75 0.23 -20.72 -5.60
CA GLY A 75 0.67 -21.86 -6.43
C GLY A 75 2.10 -21.75 -6.97
N THR A 76 2.76 -20.59 -6.84
CA THR A 76 4.17 -20.44 -7.26
C THR A 76 5.06 -21.37 -6.44
N ARG A 77 5.80 -22.27 -7.10
CA ARG A 77 6.73 -23.20 -6.44
C ARG A 77 8.13 -22.61 -6.39
N LEU A 78 8.70 -22.58 -5.19
CA LEU A 78 10.04 -22.05 -4.96
C LEU A 78 10.93 -23.11 -4.32
N SER A 79 12.22 -23.08 -4.67
CA SER A 79 13.25 -23.72 -3.87
C SER A 79 13.92 -22.72 -2.96
N PHE A 80 14.30 -23.15 -1.76
CA PHE A 80 15.00 -22.32 -0.77
C PHE A 80 15.82 -23.20 0.16
N PHE A 81 16.73 -22.59 0.92
CA PHE A 81 17.55 -23.29 1.89
C PHE A 81 17.17 -22.94 3.31
N VAL A 82 17.10 -23.97 4.16
CA VAL A 82 16.97 -23.83 5.61
C VAL A 82 18.10 -24.57 6.31
N TYR A 83 18.47 -24.11 7.50
CA TYR A 83 19.43 -24.78 8.36
C TYR A 83 18.71 -25.30 9.60
N CYS A 84 19.00 -26.54 10.00
CA CYS A 84 18.47 -27.14 11.21
C CYS A 84 19.40 -26.83 12.40
N GLU A 85 18.98 -26.01 13.36
CA GLU A 85 19.87 -25.55 14.44
C GLU A 85 20.06 -26.58 15.57
N ARG A 86 21.32 -26.73 16.01
CA ARG A 86 21.88 -27.78 16.90
C ARG A 86 21.12 -28.08 18.20
N ASN A 87 20.38 -27.11 18.75
CA ASN A 87 19.89 -27.14 20.13
C ASN A 87 18.37 -27.11 20.29
N ARG A 88 17.58 -27.11 19.20
CA ARG A 88 16.10 -27.08 19.29
C ARG A 88 15.46 -28.44 19.08
N VAL A 89 15.95 -29.25 18.13
CA VAL A 89 15.35 -30.57 17.85
C VAL A 89 15.50 -31.57 19.00
N ILE A 90 16.62 -31.56 19.75
CA ILE A 90 16.86 -32.52 20.85
C ILE A 90 16.05 -32.16 22.12
N VAL A 91 15.76 -30.88 22.35
CA VAL A 91 15.03 -30.41 23.55
C VAL A 91 13.51 -30.42 23.31
N GLU A 92 13.06 -30.34 22.05
CA GLU A 92 11.65 -30.12 21.69
C GLU A 92 10.92 -31.37 21.17
N LEU A 93 11.50 -32.57 21.32
CA LEU A 93 10.76 -33.84 21.19
C LEU A 93 9.61 -34.00 22.21
N ASN A 94 9.51 -33.09 23.18
CA ASN A 94 8.42 -32.99 24.17
C ASN A 94 7.49 -31.78 23.95
N LYS A 95 7.63 -31.02 22.86
CA LYS A 95 6.72 -29.90 22.53
C LYS A 95 5.81 -30.26 21.36
N ASP A 96 4.68 -29.55 21.29
CA ASP A 96 3.71 -29.58 20.20
C ASP A 96 4.33 -29.16 18.86
N GLU A 97 3.61 -29.40 17.76
CA GLU A 97 4.09 -29.21 16.37
C GLU A 97 4.67 -27.81 16.09
N PHE A 98 4.28 -26.80 16.88
CA PHE A 98 4.76 -25.42 16.78
C PHE A 98 6.21 -25.24 17.27
N GLY A 99 6.66 -25.99 18.28
CA GLY A 99 8.04 -25.89 18.79
C GLY A 99 9.07 -26.39 17.76
N LEU A 100 8.75 -27.46 17.03
CA LEU A 100 9.65 -28.01 16.01
C LEU A 100 9.91 -27.05 14.84
N MET A 101 8.98 -26.14 14.55
CA MET A 101 9.14 -25.13 13.50
C MET A 101 10.16 -24.04 13.86
N ASP A 102 10.35 -23.77 15.15
CA ASP A 102 11.37 -22.85 15.64
C ASP A 102 12.80 -23.42 15.46
N SER A 103 12.93 -24.72 15.17
CA SER A 103 14.24 -25.35 14.95
C SER A 103 14.85 -25.06 13.57
N LEU A 104 14.06 -24.52 12.65
CA LEU A 104 14.53 -24.12 11.32
C LEU A 104 15.00 -22.66 11.34
N SER A 105 16.14 -22.41 10.70
CA SER A 105 16.57 -21.06 10.41
C SER A 105 15.59 -20.37 9.46
N VAL A 106 15.62 -19.04 9.46
CA VAL A 106 14.94 -18.25 8.42
C VAL A 106 15.41 -18.74 7.03
N PRO A 107 14.48 -19.04 6.10
CA PRO A 107 14.84 -19.50 4.77
C PRO A 107 15.69 -18.49 3.98
N THR A 108 16.60 -19.01 3.16
CA THR A 108 17.54 -18.23 2.34
C THR A 108 17.60 -18.73 0.90
N ASN A 109 18.19 -17.93 0.00
CA ASN A 109 18.46 -18.34 -1.40
C ASN A 109 17.20 -18.87 -2.12
N PHE A 110 16.16 -18.05 -2.13
CA PHE A 110 14.92 -18.37 -2.84
C PHE A 110 15.13 -18.31 -4.34
N GLU A 111 14.57 -19.30 -5.04
CA GLU A 111 14.56 -19.40 -6.50
C GLU A 111 13.21 -19.93 -6.98
N ARG A 112 12.73 -19.42 -8.12
CA ARG A 112 11.53 -19.96 -8.78
C ARG A 112 11.90 -21.22 -9.55
N ILE A 113 11.17 -22.31 -9.31
CA ILE A 113 11.47 -23.61 -9.94
C ILE A 113 11.20 -23.55 -11.46
N ASP A 114 10.22 -22.77 -11.87
CA ASP A 114 9.88 -22.59 -13.29
C ASP A 114 10.80 -21.62 -14.03
N GLY A 115 11.77 -20.99 -13.34
CA GLY A 115 12.66 -19.98 -13.91
C GLY A 115 11.97 -18.69 -14.34
N SER A 116 10.68 -18.49 -14.00
CA SER A 116 9.95 -17.28 -14.34
C SER A 116 10.53 -16.05 -13.64
N VAL A 117 10.30 -14.88 -14.20
CA VAL A 117 10.65 -13.60 -13.55
C VAL A 117 9.33 -12.93 -13.14
N GLY A 118 9.17 -12.70 -11.85
CA GLY A 118 8.00 -11.98 -11.34
C GLY A 118 8.10 -10.49 -11.63
N GLU A 119 6.95 -9.83 -11.76
CA GLU A 119 6.88 -8.37 -11.74
C GLU A 119 7.59 -7.81 -10.50
N PRO A 120 8.36 -6.72 -10.60
CA PRO A 120 8.98 -6.11 -9.43
C PRO A 120 7.96 -5.82 -8.32
N VAL A 121 8.39 -6.02 -7.07
CA VAL A 121 7.66 -5.61 -5.86
C VAL A 121 8.66 -4.90 -4.94
N PRO A 122 8.20 -4.19 -3.89
CA PRO A 122 9.13 -3.53 -3.01
C PRO A 122 10.10 -4.48 -2.33
N VAL A 123 11.38 -4.11 -2.34
CA VAL A 123 12.45 -4.87 -1.70
C VAL A 123 12.59 -4.45 -0.24
N GLU A 124 12.33 -3.17 0.05
CA GLU A 124 12.30 -2.60 1.39
C GLU A 124 11.09 -3.10 2.16
N GLU A 125 11.25 -3.26 3.47
CA GLU A 125 10.24 -3.91 4.31
C GLU A 125 8.96 -3.09 4.48
N ARG A 126 9.08 -1.79 4.74
CA ARG A 126 7.91 -0.94 4.99
C ARG A 126 7.02 -0.81 3.75
N PRO A 127 7.56 -0.50 2.56
CA PRO A 127 6.76 -0.54 1.33
C PRO A 127 6.20 -1.95 1.03
N MET A 128 6.91 -3.02 1.38
CA MET A 128 6.40 -4.38 1.17
C MET A 128 5.19 -4.69 2.07
N SER A 129 5.21 -4.26 3.33
CA SER A 129 4.03 -4.39 4.21
C SER A 129 2.84 -3.62 3.65
N GLY A 130 3.06 -2.41 3.10
CA GLY A 130 2.03 -1.63 2.42
C GLY A 130 1.45 -2.33 1.19
N TYR A 131 2.31 -2.93 0.36
CA TYR A 131 1.89 -3.75 -0.78
C TYR A 131 0.97 -4.89 -0.35
N ILE A 132 1.32 -5.60 0.73
CA ILE A 132 0.52 -6.71 1.26
C ILE A 132 -0.82 -6.21 1.80
N PHE A 133 -0.86 -5.09 2.53
CA PHE A 133 -2.11 -4.48 2.99
C PHE A 133 -3.04 -4.16 1.82
N VAL A 134 -2.52 -3.54 0.75
CA VAL A 134 -3.28 -3.23 -0.46
C VAL A 134 -3.78 -4.50 -1.14
N LYS A 135 -2.93 -5.53 -1.27
CA LYS A 135 -3.28 -6.80 -1.93
C LYS A 135 -4.36 -7.57 -1.16
N ASN A 136 -4.29 -7.57 0.17
CA ASN A 136 -5.22 -8.30 1.03
C ASN A 136 -6.50 -7.51 1.33
N LYS A 137 -6.59 -6.26 0.87
CA LYS A 137 -7.71 -5.37 1.15
C LYS A 137 -9.03 -5.95 0.60
N GLN A 138 -10.00 -6.17 1.47
CA GLN A 138 -11.38 -6.43 1.06
C GLN A 138 -12.03 -5.12 0.60
N LYS A 139 -12.99 -5.19 -0.34
CA LYS A 139 -13.72 -3.99 -0.79
C LYS A 139 -14.27 -3.23 0.42
N ASN A 140 -13.97 -1.92 0.51
CA ASN A 140 -14.38 -1.00 1.58
C ASN A 140 -13.69 -1.12 2.95
N THR A 141 -12.58 -1.86 3.09
CA THR A 141 -11.77 -1.77 4.33
C THR A 141 -11.13 -0.38 4.45
N VAL A 142 -11.29 0.27 5.60
CA VAL A 142 -10.55 1.49 5.95
C VAL A 142 -9.30 1.05 6.71
N PHE A 143 -8.12 1.48 6.26
CA PHE A 143 -6.88 1.25 7.00
C PHE A 143 -6.87 2.16 8.23
N ASP A 144 -6.45 1.63 9.37
CA ASP A 144 -6.12 2.49 10.50
C ASP A 144 -4.91 3.36 10.17
N GLU A 145 -4.67 4.43 10.95
CA GLU A 145 -3.57 5.37 10.74
C GLU A 145 -2.20 4.69 10.60
N ARG A 146 -1.96 3.61 11.35
CA ARG A 146 -0.70 2.88 11.33
C ARG A 146 -0.57 2.04 10.06
N GLN A 147 -1.63 1.35 9.67
CA GLN A 147 -1.68 0.61 8.40
C GLN A 147 -1.54 1.56 7.22
N GLN A 148 -2.19 2.73 7.28
CA GLN A 148 -2.14 3.76 6.25
C GLN A 148 -0.71 4.23 6.00
N TRP A 149 0.08 4.46 7.04
CA TRP A 149 1.50 4.81 6.90
C TRP A 149 2.28 3.79 6.05
N TYR A 150 2.09 2.49 6.25
CA TYR A 150 2.75 1.47 5.41
C TYR A 150 2.25 1.51 3.96
N VAL A 151 0.95 1.71 3.75
CA VAL A 151 0.36 1.86 2.41
C VAL A 151 0.96 3.07 1.70
N ASP A 152 1.18 4.18 2.40
CA ASP A 152 1.77 5.38 1.84
C ASP A 152 3.23 5.14 1.40
N GLN A 153 4.01 4.40 2.21
CA GLN A 153 5.37 3.95 1.83
C GLN A 153 5.36 3.07 0.56
N TYR A 154 4.35 2.22 0.40
CA TYR A 154 4.18 1.42 -0.83
C TYR A 154 3.84 2.30 -2.03
N MET A 155 2.95 3.27 -1.86
CA MET A 155 2.57 4.18 -2.94
C MET A 155 3.75 5.05 -3.38
N GLU A 156 4.60 5.49 -2.44
CA GLU A 156 5.86 6.18 -2.75
C GLU A 156 6.82 5.27 -3.53
N TRP A 157 7.00 4.02 -3.10
CA TRP A 157 7.83 3.07 -3.84
C TRP A 157 7.31 2.83 -5.26
N LYS A 158 5.98 2.67 -5.42
CA LYS A 158 5.33 2.47 -6.72
C LYS A 158 5.55 3.68 -7.64
N HIS A 159 5.58 4.89 -7.07
CA HIS A 159 5.90 6.13 -7.81
C HIS A 159 7.35 6.17 -8.31
N GLN A 160 8.30 5.72 -7.50
CA GLN A 160 9.71 5.63 -7.88
C GLN A 160 10.00 4.50 -8.88
N ASN A 161 9.04 3.59 -9.09
CA ASN A 161 9.14 2.42 -9.97
C ASN A 161 7.99 2.41 -11.03
N PRO A 162 7.99 3.35 -11.99
CA PRO A 162 6.81 3.71 -12.79
C PRO A 162 6.26 2.63 -13.71
N ARG A 163 7.00 1.56 -14.03
CA ARG A 163 6.48 0.41 -14.81
C ARG A 163 5.24 -0.24 -14.16
N GLN A 164 5.05 -0.06 -12.84
CA GLN A 164 3.91 -0.65 -12.12
C GLN A 164 2.80 0.39 -11.82
N ALA A 165 3.08 1.69 -11.97
CA ALA A 165 2.09 2.76 -11.83
C ALA A 165 1.20 2.91 -13.08
N GLU A 166 1.68 2.44 -14.24
CA GLU A 166 0.93 2.42 -15.50
C GLU A 166 -0.29 1.47 -15.43
N GLU A 167 -0.21 0.33 -14.74
CA GLU A 167 -1.32 -0.64 -14.69
C GLU A 167 -2.58 -0.17 -13.91
N ASP A 168 -2.43 0.71 -12.92
CA ASP A 168 -3.60 1.33 -12.23
C ASP A 168 -4.24 2.45 -13.08
N LEU A 169 -3.44 3.09 -13.94
CA LEU A 169 -3.89 4.12 -14.89
C LEU A 169 -4.50 3.52 -16.16
N GLU A 170 -4.29 2.23 -16.42
CA GLU A 170 -5.02 1.45 -17.42
C GLU A 170 -6.30 0.82 -16.84
N ASN A 171 -6.42 0.74 -15.51
CA ASN A 171 -7.56 0.14 -14.79
C ASN A 171 -8.44 1.18 -14.06
N PHE A 172 -8.90 2.18 -14.79
CA PHE A 172 -9.97 3.08 -14.35
C PHE A 172 -11.27 2.80 -15.10
N GLU A 173 -12.37 3.23 -14.52
CA GLU A 173 -13.67 3.27 -15.20
C GLU A 173 -14.35 4.61 -14.98
N VAL A 174 -15.28 4.90 -15.87
CA VAL A 174 -16.14 6.07 -15.78
C VAL A 174 -17.52 5.60 -15.34
N VAL A 175 -17.98 6.12 -14.21
CA VAL A 175 -19.28 5.76 -13.62
C VAL A 175 -20.18 6.99 -13.53
N LYS A 176 -21.49 6.77 -13.58
CA LYS A 176 -22.47 7.81 -13.29
C LYS A 176 -22.40 8.15 -11.80
N SER A 177 -22.28 9.43 -11.49
CA SER A 177 -22.35 9.93 -10.12
C SER A 177 -23.79 10.22 -9.77
N GLU A 178 -24.40 9.41 -8.90
CA GLU A 178 -25.75 9.67 -8.39
C GLU A 178 -25.82 10.98 -7.59
N LYS A 179 -24.73 11.34 -6.90
CA LYS A 179 -24.64 12.60 -6.14
C LYS A 179 -24.68 13.84 -7.03
N LEU A 180 -24.01 13.79 -8.19
CA LEU A 180 -23.88 14.94 -9.10
C LEU A 180 -24.95 14.95 -10.20
N SER A 181 -25.55 13.79 -10.50
CA SER A 181 -26.59 13.66 -11.51
C SER A 181 -27.92 14.20 -11.03
N ARG A 182 -28.69 14.80 -11.95
CA ARG A 182 -30.10 15.15 -11.76
C ARG A 182 -30.95 14.43 -12.80
N ARG A 183 -32.27 14.36 -12.56
CA ARG A 183 -33.25 13.65 -13.40
C ARG A 183 -33.17 13.97 -14.90
N SER A 184 -32.69 15.17 -15.27
CA SER A 184 -32.50 15.63 -16.65
C SER A 184 -31.05 15.92 -17.05
N LYS A 185 -30.08 15.73 -16.15
CA LYS A 185 -28.66 16.05 -16.37
C LYS A 185 -27.79 15.00 -15.68
N GLU A 186 -27.37 14.01 -16.43
CA GLU A 186 -26.44 12.99 -15.94
C GLU A 186 -25.03 13.58 -15.81
N ARG A 187 -24.29 13.06 -14.83
CA ARG A 187 -22.93 13.45 -14.51
C ARG A 187 -22.07 12.23 -14.23
N PHE A 188 -20.88 12.23 -14.80
CA PHE A 188 -19.96 11.11 -14.76
C PHE A 188 -18.67 11.49 -14.04
N ILE A 189 -18.07 10.52 -13.36
CA ILE A 189 -16.81 10.66 -12.62
C ILE A 189 -15.89 9.51 -12.99
N VAL A 190 -14.59 9.73 -12.83
CA VAL A 190 -13.57 8.70 -13.05
C VAL A 190 -13.24 8.06 -11.72
N VAL A 191 -13.26 6.74 -11.66
CA VAL A 191 -12.94 5.96 -10.46
C VAL A 191 -11.92 4.88 -10.76
N SER A 192 -11.12 4.51 -9.76
CA SER A 192 -10.25 3.34 -9.87
C SER A 192 -11.10 2.07 -9.86
N LYS A 193 -10.91 1.16 -10.83
CA LYS A 193 -11.55 -0.16 -10.79
C LYS A 193 -11.05 -1.01 -9.62
N VAL A 194 -9.84 -0.74 -9.15
CA VAL A 194 -9.17 -1.48 -8.07
C VAL A 194 -9.67 -1.03 -6.71
N THR A 195 -9.68 0.29 -6.46
CA THR A 195 -9.95 0.82 -5.12
C THR A 195 -11.35 1.41 -4.96
N GLY A 196 -12.04 1.71 -6.07
CA GLY A 196 -13.31 2.43 -6.06
C GLY A 196 -13.19 3.92 -5.72
N GLU A 197 -11.98 4.44 -5.51
CA GLU A 197 -11.76 5.85 -5.19
C GLU A 197 -12.01 6.75 -6.41
N ILE A 198 -12.56 7.95 -6.17
CA ILE A 198 -12.76 8.96 -7.19
C ILE A 198 -11.40 9.54 -7.59
N LEU A 199 -11.04 9.33 -8.86
CA LEU A 199 -9.80 9.82 -9.46
C LEU A 199 -9.97 11.21 -10.08
N ASP A 200 -11.15 11.51 -10.63
CA ASP A 200 -11.44 12.82 -11.22
C ASP A 200 -12.96 13.09 -11.33
N THR A 201 -13.36 14.34 -11.06
CA THR A 201 -14.74 14.84 -11.15
C THR A 201 -14.93 15.91 -12.22
N GLY A 202 -13.89 16.21 -13.01
CA GLY A 202 -13.90 17.30 -13.99
C GLY A 202 -13.50 18.64 -13.38
N ASP A 203 -13.22 19.63 -14.23
CA ASP A 203 -12.58 20.90 -13.83
C ASP A 203 -13.42 21.76 -12.89
N ASP A 204 -14.74 21.60 -12.89
CA ASP A 204 -15.68 22.40 -12.10
C ASP A 204 -16.41 21.61 -11.00
N ARG A 205 -15.94 20.39 -10.68
CA ARG A 205 -16.52 19.50 -9.65
C ARG A 205 -17.96 19.04 -9.94
N LYS A 206 -18.56 19.44 -11.07
CA LYS A 206 -19.94 19.10 -11.39
C LYS A 206 -20.06 17.74 -12.06
N GLY A 207 -18.96 17.04 -12.30
CA GLY A 207 -18.94 15.82 -13.08
C GLY A 207 -18.91 16.11 -14.58
N TYR A 208 -18.38 15.16 -15.33
CA TYR A 208 -18.38 15.17 -16.78
C TYR A 208 -19.80 15.01 -17.32
N THR A 209 -20.11 15.66 -18.45
CA THR A 209 -21.44 15.61 -19.07
C THR A 209 -21.69 14.32 -19.83
N SER A 210 -20.64 13.57 -20.15
CA SER A 210 -20.71 12.28 -20.83
C SER A 210 -19.54 11.38 -20.42
N VAL A 211 -19.72 10.08 -20.62
CA VAL A 211 -18.67 9.07 -20.44
C VAL A 211 -17.45 9.39 -21.30
N ALA A 212 -17.67 9.73 -22.58
CA ALA A 212 -16.59 10.06 -23.52
C ALA A 212 -15.79 11.29 -23.08
N SER A 213 -16.47 12.35 -22.59
CA SER A 213 -15.78 13.54 -22.06
C SER A 213 -14.97 13.25 -20.80
N ALA A 214 -15.42 12.29 -19.98
CA ALA A 214 -14.68 11.89 -18.79
C ALA A 214 -13.39 11.13 -19.16
N TYR A 215 -13.49 10.17 -20.07
CA TYR A 215 -12.31 9.47 -20.60
C TYR A 215 -11.34 10.45 -21.25
N ALA A 216 -11.80 11.32 -22.15
CA ALA A 216 -10.93 12.26 -22.86
C ALA A 216 -10.31 13.32 -21.94
N GLY A 217 -11.10 13.87 -21.00
CA GLY A 217 -10.62 14.87 -20.04
C GLY A 217 -9.61 14.28 -19.07
N PHE A 218 -9.88 13.06 -18.58
CA PHE A 218 -8.96 12.34 -17.72
C PHE A 218 -7.68 11.97 -18.47
N ASP A 219 -7.78 11.36 -19.65
CA ASP A 219 -6.63 10.98 -20.47
C ASP A 219 -5.75 12.20 -20.81
N TYR A 220 -6.35 13.34 -21.17
CA TYR A 220 -5.63 14.60 -21.37
C TYR A 220 -4.90 15.05 -20.10
N LYS A 221 -5.57 15.07 -18.94
CA LYS A 221 -4.93 15.41 -17.65
C LYS A 221 -3.81 14.43 -17.30
N MET A 222 -3.98 13.15 -17.62
CA MET A 222 -3.00 12.09 -17.36
C MET A 222 -1.79 12.19 -18.30
N LYS A 223 -2.01 12.61 -19.55
CA LYS A 223 -0.97 12.74 -20.59
C LYS A 223 0.00 13.89 -20.34
N TYR A 224 -0.43 14.95 -19.64
CA TYR A 224 0.36 16.17 -19.48
C TYR A 224 0.75 16.51 -18.03
N LEU A 225 0.25 15.80 -17.00
CA LEU A 225 0.68 16.01 -15.61
C LEU A 225 1.85 15.11 -15.21
N ASN A 226 2.91 15.74 -14.67
CA ASN A 226 3.97 15.05 -13.93
C ASN A 226 3.38 14.16 -12.82
N PRO A 227 3.72 12.86 -12.74
CA PRO A 227 3.18 11.93 -11.75
C PRO A 227 3.32 12.40 -10.29
N ARG A 228 4.40 13.12 -9.95
CA ARG A 228 4.62 13.67 -8.60
C ARG A 228 3.62 14.78 -8.26
N ILE A 229 3.25 15.61 -9.22
CA ILE A 229 2.24 16.66 -9.03
C ILE A 229 0.86 16.01 -8.85
N ARG A 230 0.57 14.95 -9.60
CA ARG A 230 -0.69 14.19 -9.51
C ARG A 230 -0.89 13.50 -8.16
N TYR A 231 0.17 12.94 -7.57
CA TYR A 231 0.13 12.34 -6.24
C TYR A 231 -0.17 13.38 -5.16
N ARG A 232 0.63 14.45 -5.11
CA ARG A 232 0.47 15.51 -4.10
C ARG A 232 -0.92 16.14 -4.14
N ARG A 233 -1.49 16.36 -5.34
CA ARG A 233 -2.88 16.84 -5.49
C ARG A 233 -3.92 15.86 -4.94
N ARG A 234 -3.70 14.54 -5.06
CA ARG A 234 -4.60 13.53 -4.45
C ARG A 234 -4.51 13.52 -2.93
N CYS A 235 -3.29 13.54 -2.37
CA CYS A 235 -3.09 13.61 -0.93
C CYS A 235 -3.72 14.89 -0.35
N ALA A 236 -3.52 16.03 -1.02
CA ALA A 236 -4.17 17.30 -0.68
C ALA A 236 -5.71 17.23 -0.69
N LYS A 237 -6.31 16.64 -1.74
CA LYS A 237 -7.78 16.44 -1.79
C LYS A 237 -8.27 15.51 -0.68
N ARG A 238 -7.55 14.43 -0.40
CA ARG A 238 -7.90 13.48 0.66
C ARG A 238 -7.83 14.14 2.03
N PHE A 239 -6.80 14.96 2.26
CA PHE A 239 -6.66 15.74 3.49
C PHE A 239 -7.90 16.63 3.73
N LEU A 240 -8.34 17.40 2.74
CA LEU A 240 -9.53 18.25 2.89
C LEU A 240 -10.82 17.46 3.15
N LEU A 241 -10.94 16.25 2.59
CA LEU A 241 -12.07 15.37 2.87
C LEU A 241 -12.05 14.78 4.29
N GLN A 242 -10.86 14.54 4.84
CA GLN A 242 -10.67 13.98 6.18
C GLN A 242 -10.70 15.05 7.28
N HIS A 243 -10.29 16.28 6.95
CA HIS A 243 -10.18 17.43 7.83
C HIS A 243 -11.17 18.52 7.42
N GLY A 244 -12.46 18.24 7.55
CA GLY A 244 -13.52 19.18 7.18
C GLY A 244 -13.57 20.45 8.05
N ASP A 245 -13.00 20.39 9.26
CA ASP A 245 -12.71 21.54 10.11
C ASP A 245 -11.66 22.47 9.51
N PHE A 246 -10.61 21.91 8.91
CA PHE A 246 -9.61 22.67 8.18
C PHE A 246 -10.20 23.34 6.94
N ASP A 247 -11.03 22.63 6.17
CA ASP A 247 -11.76 23.19 5.01
C ASP A 247 -12.64 24.38 5.42
N LYS A 248 -13.38 24.25 6.53
CA LYS A 248 -14.19 25.34 7.07
C LYS A 248 -13.34 26.54 7.48
N LYS A 249 -12.20 26.31 8.13
CA LYS A 249 -11.28 27.38 8.53
C LYS A 249 -10.75 28.15 7.32
N LEU A 250 -10.39 27.44 6.24
CA LEU A 250 -9.99 28.07 4.98
C LEU A 250 -11.09 28.97 4.42
N MET A 251 -12.35 28.52 4.44
CA MET A 251 -13.50 29.34 4.01
C MET A 251 -13.72 30.57 4.90
N ASP A 252 -13.68 30.42 6.22
CA ASP A 252 -13.91 31.54 7.15
C ASP A 252 -12.84 32.64 6.96
N ILE A 253 -11.57 32.25 6.73
CA ILE A 253 -10.47 33.18 6.48
C ILE A 253 -10.60 33.83 5.09
N PHE A 254 -10.98 33.06 4.08
CA PHE A 254 -11.22 33.59 2.74
C PHE A 254 -12.30 34.68 2.76
N ASP A 255 -13.44 34.41 3.40
CA ASP A 255 -14.54 35.36 3.55
C ASP A 255 -14.10 36.60 4.34
N GLU A 256 -13.26 36.45 5.35
CA GLU A 256 -12.73 37.59 6.11
C GLU A 256 -11.83 38.49 5.25
N ILE A 257 -10.93 37.92 4.45
CA ILE A 257 -10.09 38.70 3.54
C ILE A 257 -10.94 39.40 2.48
N ASP A 258 -11.93 38.71 1.90
CA ASP A 258 -12.78 39.28 0.84
C ASP A 258 -13.68 40.43 1.37
N ASN A 259 -14.22 40.28 2.58
CA ASN A 259 -15.12 41.28 3.17
C ASN A 259 -14.42 42.41 3.93
N LYS A 260 -13.35 42.11 4.67
CA LYS A 260 -12.64 43.06 5.55
C LYS A 260 -11.31 43.53 4.98
N GLY A 261 -10.84 42.94 3.89
CA GLY A 261 -9.61 43.31 3.19
C GLY A 261 -8.32 42.76 3.83
N SER A 262 -8.40 42.10 5.00
CA SER A 262 -7.24 41.44 5.61
C SER A 262 -7.61 40.43 6.70
N TRP A 263 -6.73 39.46 6.91
CA TRP A 263 -6.74 38.54 8.06
C TRP A 263 -5.29 38.36 8.55
N GLU A 264 -5.02 38.64 9.83
CA GLU A 264 -3.69 38.53 10.45
C GLU A 264 -2.53 39.15 9.63
N GLY A 265 -2.79 40.27 8.96
CA GLY A 265 -1.80 40.96 8.12
C GLY A 265 -1.66 40.41 6.70
N PHE A 266 -2.31 39.29 6.37
CA PHE A 266 -2.47 38.83 4.99
C PHE A 266 -3.59 39.62 4.29
N MET A 267 -3.30 40.11 3.08
CA MET A 267 -4.26 40.87 2.26
C MET A 267 -4.85 40.07 1.09
N ILE A 268 -4.34 38.86 0.82
CA ILE A 268 -4.74 38.01 -0.30
C ILE A 268 -4.78 36.57 0.20
N PHE A 269 -5.82 35.82 -0.18
CA PHE A 269 -5.90 34.39 0.08
C PHE A 269 -5.05 33.58 -0.92
N ASP A 270 -3.87 33.13 -0.49
CA ASP A 270 -2.90 32.39 -1.31
C ASP A 270 -2.27 31.17 -0.59
N GLU A 271 -1.32 30.50 -1.26
CA GLU A 271 -0.62 29.32 -0.73
C GLU A 271 0.15 29.58 0.59
N LYS A 272 0.52 30.83 0.89
CA LYS A 272 1.28 31.16 2.11
C LYS A 272 0.40 31.14 3.35
N ILE A 273 -0.86 31.55 3.24
CA ILE A 273 -1.84 31.40 4.33
C ILE A 273 -2.04 29.91 4.62
N VAL A 274 -2.16 29.09 3.58
CA VAL A 274 -2.32 27.64 3.75
C VAL A 274 -1.10 27.05 4.45
N GLU A 275 0.11 27.45 4.06
CA GLU A 275 1.35 27.03 4.74
C GLU A 275 1.38 27.48 6.22
N TYR A 276 1.00 28.73 6.49
CA TYR A 276 0.91 29.26 7.85
C TYR A 276 -0.04 28.44 8.73
N LEU A 277 -1.25 28.15 8.24
CA LEU A 277 -2.26 27.40 8.97
C LEU A 277 -1.86 25.94 9.22
N LEU A 278 -1.23 25.29 8.23
CA LEU A 278 -0.73 23.93 8.40
C LEU A 278 0.33 23.87 9.51
N ASN A 279 1.24 24.84 9.54
CA ASN A 279 2.28 24.92 10.56
C ASN A 279 1.70 25.24 11.95
N ASP A 280 0.75 26.18 12.02
CA ASP A 280 0.07 26.57 13.28
C ASP A 280 -0.66 25.39 13.92
N GLU A 281 -1.29 24.55 13.09
CA GLU A 281 -1.98 23.33 13.55
C GLU A 281 -1.06 22.11 13.71
N GLY A 282 0.24 22.26 13.46
CA GLY A 282 1.24 21.22 13.69
C GLY A 282 1.41 20.21 12.55
N TYR A 283 0.80 20.45 11.38
CA TYR A 283 0.95 19.62 10.19
C TYR A 283 2.25 19.93 9.44
N ASN A 284 3.37 19.45 9.99
CA ASN A 284 4.70 19.75 9.47
C ASN A 284 5.29 18.67 8.53
N ASP A 285 4.68 17.50 8.47
CA ASP A 285 5.17 16.36 7.68
C ASP A 285 4.04 15.81 6.80
N LEU A 286 3.76 16.53 5.71
CA LEU A 286 2.67 16.24 4.78
C LEU A 286 3.21 15.74 3.44
N GLU A 287 2.45 14.84 2.84
CA GLU A 287 2.75 14.26 1.53
C GLU A 287 2.51 15.22 0.36
N PHE A 288 2.07 16.45 0.64
CA PHE A 288 1.77 17.49 -0.33
C PHE A 288 2.31 18.84 0.17
N LYS A 289 2.57 19.78 -0.74
CA LYS A 289 2.94 21.15 -0.35
C LYS A 289 1.70 21.99 -0.12
N ALA A 290 1.82 23.07 0.65
CA ALA A 290 0.72 24.04 0.83
C ALA A 290 0.11 24.51 -0.50
N LYS A 291 0.94 24.71 -1.53
CA LYS A 291 0.49 24.97 -2.91
C LYS A 291 -0.45 23.90 -3.46
N ASP A 292 -0.12 22.63 -3.27
CA ASP A 292 -0.93 21.52 -3.77
C ASP A 292 -2.29 21.49 -3.03
N LEU A 293 -2.33 21.88 -1.74
CA LEU A 293 -3.56 22.02 -0.93
C LEU A 293 -4.40 23.22 -1.35
N TYR A 294 -3.77 24.38 -1.56
CA TYR A 294 -4.42 25.57 -2.10
C TYR A 294 -5.05 25.31 -3.47
N GLU A 295 -4.30 24.67 -4.39
CA GLU A 295 -4.81 24.27 -5.70
C GLU A 295 -5.94 23.24 -5.57
N ALA A 296 -5.82 22.27 -4.66
CA ALA A 296 -6.86 21.28 -4.40
C ALA A 296 -8.13 21.96 -3.88
N TRP A 297 -8.04 22.82 -2.88
CA TRP A 297 -9.17 23.54 -2.28
C TRP A 297 -9.88 24.46 -3.27
N ASN A 298 -9.14 25.12 -4.17
CA ASN A 298 -9.71 25.89 -5.27
C ASN A 298 -10.34 25.02 -6.37
N THR A 299 -10.04 23.71 -6.43
CA THR A 299 -10.56 22.76 -7.44
C THR A 299 -11.48 21.64 -6.91
N LEU A 300 -11.73 21.54 -5.60
CA LEU A 300 -12.48 20.50 -4.84
C LEU A 300 -14.01 20.36 -4.84
#